data_AF-A0AA36IGB1-F1
#
_entry.id   AF-A0AA36IGB1-F1
#
_cell.length_a   1.000
_cell.length_b   1.000
_cell.length_c   1.000
_cell.angle_alpha   90.00
_cell.angle_beta   90.00
_cell.angle_gamma   90.00
#
_symmetry.space_group_name_H-M   'P 1'
#
loop_
_entity.id
_entity.type
_entity.pdbx_description
1 polymer ?
#
loop_
_entity_poly.entity_id
_entity_poly.type
_entity_poly.pdbx_seq_one_letter_code
_entity_poly.pdbx_strand_id
1 'polypeptide(L)'
;CVGCSLLANLACCIFHCVLHRTVMCDAFQLQYRNSFIEVEEVCGPHSPLRAKSAPPCESRGLVMATEVAQQDADVRTYLHALARNLQADEGQTEEVDLQGMPSLGSIGHPEVCRRPCIYFSAGHCELGEACNYCHVAHTDKAPKLDKRQRLLLQAMDSQQMMALIFPFCSSRVEQAGLQHTEEVLGLLQEQATALP
;
A
#
# COMPACT_ATOMS: atom_id res chain seq x y z
N CYS A 1 67.77 -17.75 -0.99
CA CYS A 1 68.71 -16.60 -0.98
C CYS A 1 68.32 -15.64 -2.09
N VAL A 2 68.60 -14.34 -1.89
CA VAL A 2 68.18 -13.17 -2.67
C VAL A 2 66.74 -12.73 -2.33
N GLY A 3 66.44 -11.54 -1.81
CA GLY A 3 67.22 -10.32 -1.63
C GLY A 3 66.33 -9.11 -1.97
N CYS A 4 66.16 -8.19 -1.02
CA CYS A 4 65.36 -6.97 -1.09
C CYS A 4 65.80 -5.94 -2.16
N SER A 5 64.85 -5.04 -2.48
CA SER A 5 64.99 -3.55 -2.60
C SER A 5 64.75 -2.93 -3.99
N LEU A 6 64.33 -1.64 -3.96
CA LEU A 6 63.99 -0.68 -5.04
C LEU A 6 62.52 -0.76 -5.50
N LEU A 7 61.59 0.14 -5.15
CA LEU A 7 61.64 1.61 -4.94
C LEU A 7 62.43 2.33 -6.03
N ALA A 8 61.78 2.64 -7.16
CA ALA A 8 61.91 3.90 -7.90
C ALA A 8 61.04 3.88 -9.18
N ASN A 9 60.40 5.03 -9.46
CA ASN A 9 59.94 5.48 -10.78
C ASN A 9 58.62 4.95 -11.36
N LEU A 10 57.51 5.39 -10.78
CA LEU A 10 56.32 5.77 -11.55
C LEU A 10 55.60 7.00 -10.94
N ALA A 11 56.40 7.94 -10.44
CA ALA A 11 56.00 9.31 -10.15
C ALA A 11 56.44 10.20 -11.32
N CYS A 12 55.63 10.30 -12.38
CA CYS A 12 55.72 11.42 -13.35
C CYS A 12 54.52 11.52 -14.31
N CYS A 13 53.29 11.44 -13.81
CA CYS A 13 52.10 11.98 -14.52
C CYS A 13 51.22 12.82 -13.59
N ILE A 14 51.80 13.37 -12.53
CA ILE A 14 51.24 14.45 -11.73
C ILE A 14 52.07 15.68 -12.11
N PHE A 15 51.56 16.53 -12.99
CA PHE A 15 51.68 18.00 -12.99
C PHE A 15 51.13 18.53 -14.33
N HIS A 16 50.20 19.50 -14.24
CA HIS A 16 49.55 20.25 -15.34
C HIS A 16 48.41 19.58 -16.13
N CYS A 17 47.22 19.51 -15.54
CA CYS A 17 46.10 20.32 -16.06
C CYS A 17 45.01 20.48 -15.01
N VAL A 18 45.27 21.40 -14.09
CA VAL A 18 44.26 22.11 -13.33
C VAL A 18 43.41 22.90 -14.33
N LEU A 19 42.15 22.52 -14.53
CA LEU A 19 41.08 23.51 -14.65
C LEU A 19 39.81 22.94 -14.01
N HIS A 20 39.47 23.57 -12.90
CA HIS A 20 38.30 23.38 -12.06
C HIS A 20 37.00 23.17 -12.84
N ARG A 21 36.35 22.03 -12.63
CA ARG A 21 34.89 22.00 -12.48
C ARG A 21 34.50 21.01 -11.38
N THR A 22 34.95 21.33 -10.17
CA THR A 22 34.30 20.86 -8.96
C THR A 22 32.87 21.39 -8.97
N VAL A 23 31.89 20.51 -9.18
CA VAL A 23 30.55 20.75 -8.65
C VAL A 23 30.64 20.37 -7.18
N MET A 24 30.98 21.35 -6.35
CA MET A 24 30.79 21.22 -4.90
C MET A 24 29.31 21.53 -4.63
N CYS A 25 28.54 20.49 -4.34
CA CYS A 25 27.27 20.61 -3.63
C CYS A 25 27.52 20.14 -2.19
N ASP A 26 28.08 21.02 -1.37
CA ASP A 26 28.05 20.93 0.09
C ASP A 26 26.66 21.39 0.58
N ALA A 27 26.10 20.98 1.71
CA ALA A 27 26.43 19.96 2.70
C ALA A 27 25.18 19.84 3.59
N PHE A 28 24.48 18.71 3.55
CA PHE A 28 23.48 18.40 4.58
C PHE A 28 24.09 17.35 5.50
N GLN A 29 24.23 17.67 6.79
CA GLN A 29 24.63 16.69 7.79
C GLN A 29 23.36 16.07 8.38
N LEU A 30 23.08 14.83 8.01
CA LEU A 30 21.95 14.07 8.55
C LEU A 30 22.37 13.43 9.87
N GLN A 31 21.72 13.80 10.97
CA GLN A 31 21.88 13.11 12.25
C GLN A 31 20.61 12.34 12.60
N TYR A 32 20.77 11.06 12.92
CA TYR A 32 19.69 10.22 13.42
C TYR A 32 19.77 10.15 14.94
N ARG A 33 18.72 10.60 15.63
CA ARG A 33 18.59 10.46 17.09
C ARG A 33 17.19 9.97 17.45
N ASN A 34 17.12 8.88 18.20
CA ASN A 34 15.90 8.33 18.80
C ASN A 34 14.69 8.31 17.83
N SER A 35 14.86 7.67 16.67
CA SER A 35 13.88 7.52 15.57
C SER A 35 13.52 8.78 14.76
N PHE A 36 14.09 9.94 15.07
CA PHE A 36 13.91 11.17 14.30
C PHE A 36 15.16 11.49 13.47
N ILE A 37 14.91 11.96 12.24
CA ILE A 37 15.94 12.50 11.35
C ILE A 37 15.99 14.00 11.60
N GLU A 38 17.04 14.46 12.27
CA GLU A 38 17.34 15.88 12.36
C GLU A 38 18.21 16.26 11.16
N VAL A 39 17.70 17.18 10.35
CA VAL A 39 18.43 17.78 9.24
C VAL A 39 18.95 19.13 9.73
N GLU A 40 20.24 19.21 10.04
CA GLU A 40 20.89 20.49 10.33
C GLU A 40 21.34 21.13 9.02
N GLU A 41 20.72 22.27 8.69
CA GLU A 41 21.13 23.09 7.55
C GLU A 41 22.32 23.97 7.94
N VAL A 42 23.51 23.63 7.47
CA VAL A 42 24.69 24.48 7.65
C VAL A 42 24.64 25.60 6.62
N CYS A 43 24.11 26.77 7.01
CA CYS A 43 24.12 27.96 6.17
C CYS A 43 25.54 28.53 6.04
N GLY A 44 26.25 28.15 4.97
CA GLY A 44 27.44 28.88 4.52
C GLY A 44 27.07 30.21 3.85
N PRO A 45 27.97 31.22 3.82
CA PRO A 45 27.72 32.53 3.21
C PRO A 45 27.55 32.51 1.67
N HIS A 46 27.58 31.33 1.06
CA HIS A 46 27.31 31.10 -0.36
C HIS A 46 26.33 29.93 -0.52
N SER A 47 25.15 30.01 0.10
CA SER A 47 24.08 29.07 -0.22
C SER A 47 23.50 29.41 -1.61
N PRO A 48 23.46 28.46 -2.57
CA PRO A 48 22.71 28.67 -3.78
C PRO A 48 21.24 28.85 -3.38
N LEU A 49 20.65 29.97 -3.80
CA LEU A 49 19.22 30.23 -3.60
C LEU A 49 18.43 28.99 -4.00
N ARG A 50 17.66 28.46 -3.04
CA ARG A 50 16.71 27.36 -3.23
C ARG A 50 15.98 27.57 -4.55
N ALA A 51 15.96 26.56 -5.41
CA ALA A 51 15.28 26.63 -6.70
C ALA A 51 13.85 27.10 -6.48
N LYS A 52 13.58 28.35 -6.85
CA LYS A 52 12.21 28.83 -7.01
C LYS A 52 11.68 28.00 -8.16
N SER A 53 10.80 27.05 -7.87
CA SER A 53 9.94 26.44 -8.86
C SER A 53 9.20 27.58 -9.56
N ALA A 54 9.79 28.08 -10.64
CA ALA A 54 9.21 29.13 -11.44
C ALA A 54 7.92 28.57 -12.05
N PRO A 55 6.81 29.34 -12.06
CA PRO A 55 5.65 28.95 -12.82
C PRO A 55 6.03 28.83 -14.31
N PRO A 56 5.30 28.03 -15.10
CA PRO A 56 5.63 27.83 -16.51
C PRO A 56 5.70 29.17 -17.25
N CYS A 57 6.76 29.35 -18.03
CA CYS A 57 6.98 30.48 -18.93
C CYS A 57 5.78 30.68 -19.88
N GLU A 58 5.22 31.90 -19.93
CA GLU A 58 3.99 32.30 -20.66
C GLU A 58 4.03 32.14 -22.19
N SER A 59 5.13 31.69 -22.80
CA SER A 59 5.28 31.69 -24.26
C SER A 59 4.77 30.43 -24.98
N ARG A 60 4.12 29.49 -24.29
CA ARG A 60 3.59 28.24 -24.90
C ARG A 60 2.15 27.86 -24.48
N GLY A 61 1.41 28.82 -23.91
CA GLY A 61 0.17 28.56 -23.17
C GLY A 61 -1.11 28.31 -23.98
N LEU A 62 -1.18 28.62 -25.28
CA LEU A 62 -2.47 28.54 -25.99
C LEU A 62 -2.87 27.11 -26.43
N VAL A 63 -1.91 26.25 -26.81
CA VAL A 63 -2.23 24.91 -27.31
C VAL A 63 -2.46 23.93 -26.15
N MET A 64 -1.74 24.10 -25.04
CA MET A 64 -1.87 23.24 -23.86
C MET A 64 -3.17 23.51 -23.09
N ALA A 65 -3.68 24.75 -23.09
CA ALA A 65 -4.92 25.09 -22.39
C ALA A 65 -6.16 24.40 -23.00
N THR A 66 -6.19 24.24 -24.32
CA THR A 66 -7.28 23.55 -25.01
C THR A 66 -7.24 22.03 -24.81
N GLU A 67 -6.04 21.44 -24.79
CA GLU A 67 -5.87 20.00 -24.54
C GLU A 67 -6.29 19.63 -23.11
N VAL A 68 -5.89 20.43 -22.12
CA VAL A 68 -6.29 20.22 -20.72
C VAL A 68 -7.81 20.39 -20.54
N ALA A 69 -8.41 21.41 -21.17
CA ALA A 69 -9.85 21.62 -21.11
C ALA A 69 -10.63 20.46 -21.77
N GLN A 70 -10.08 19.88 -22.84
CA GLN A 70 -10.69 18.73 -23.53
C GLN A 70 -10.57 17.45 -22.71
N GLN A 71 -9.42 17.22 -22.08
CA GLN A 71 -9.23 16.11 -21.13
C GLN A 71 -10.20 16.19 -19.94
N ASP A 72 -10.40 17.39 -19.37
CA ASP A 72 -11.36 17.60 -18.29
C ASP A 72 -12.81 17.30 -18.73
N ALA A 73 -13.18 17.67 -19.96
CA ALA A 73 -14.50 17.40 -20.51
C ALA A 73 -14.72 15.89 -20.74
N ASP A 74 -13.70 15.18 -21.24
CA ASP A 74 -13.75 13.73 -21.46
C ASP A 74 -13.88 12.97 -20.13
N VAL A 75 -13.10 13.35 -19.11
CA VAL A 75 -13.18 12.76 -17.77
C VAL A 75 -14.56 12.98 -17.15
N ARG A 76 -15.12 14.18 -17.25
CA ARG A 76 -16.48 14.47 -16.76
C ARG A 76 -17.54 13.63 -17.45
N THR A 77 -17.43 13.47 -18.76
CA THR A 77 -18.37 12.66 -19.55
C THR A 77 -18.29 11.18 -19.16
N TYR A 78 -17.08 10.66 -18.95
CA TYR A 78 -16.85 9.31 -18.47
C TYR A 78 -17.43 9.07 -17.07
N LEU A 79 -17.23 10.00 -16.13
CA LEU A 79 -17.80 9.91 -14.78
C LEU A 79 -19.34 9.93 -14.82
N HIS A 80 -19.96 10.76 -15.67
CA HIS A 80 -21.41 10.75 -15.86
C HIS A 80 -21.94 9.44 -16.45
N ALA A 81 -21.17 8.80 -17.36
CA ALA A 81 -21.53 7.49 -17.90
C ALA A 81 -21.48 6.40 -16.82
N LEU A 82 -20.43 6.38 -15.99
CA LEU A 82 -20.32 5.45 -14.86
C LEU A 82 -21.45 5.63 -13.84
N ALA A 83 -21.80 6.88 -13.50
CA ALA A 83 -22.87 7.15 -12.56
C ALA A 83 -24.23 6.64 -13.06
N ARG A 84 -24.52 6.79 -14.35
CA ARG A 84 -25.74 6.22 -14.96
C ARG A 84 -25.74 4.70 -14.95
N ASN A 85 -24.59 4.07 -15.19
CA ASN A 85 -24.49 2.61 -15.18
C ASN A 85 -24.68 2.03 -13.77
N LEU A 86 -24.19 2.72 -12.72
CA LEU A 86 -24.42 2.33 -11.33
C LEU A 86 -25.90 2.46 -10.92
N GLN A 87 -26.60 3.49 -11.41
CA GLN A 87 -28.03 3.65 -11.16
C GLN A 87 -28.90 2.64 -11.92
N ALA A 88 -28.42 2.13 -13.06
CA ALA A 88 -29.12 1.10 -13.82
C ALA A 88 -28.99 -0.31 -13.21
N ASP A 89 -28.06 -0.49 -12.27
CA ASP A 89 -27.78 -1.75 -11.57
C ASP A 89 -28.37 -1.80 -10.15
N GLU A 90 -29.29 -0.88 -9.80
CA GLU A 90 -30.10 -0.97 -8.57
C GLU A 90 -31.18 -2.07 -8.65
N GLY A 91 -30.86 -3.18 -9.30
CA GLY A 91 -31.64 -4.39 -9.33
C GLY A 91 -31.28 -5.27 -8.14
N GLN A 92 -32.11 -5.19 -7.09
CA GLN A 92 -32.20 -6.17 -5.99
C GLN A 92 -30.98 -6.26 -5.07
N THR A 93 -30.80 -5.25 -4.23
CA THR A 93 -30.20 -5.47 -2.90
C THR A 93 -31.21 -6.26 -2.08
N GLU A 94 -31.14 -7.60 -2.11
CA GLU A 94 -31.89 -8.45 -1.18
C GLU A 94 -31.56 -7.98 0.25
N GLU A 95 -32.55 -7.45 0.96
CA GLU A 95 -32.42 -7.04 2.35
C GLU A 95 -32.14 -8.27 3.19
N VAL A 96 -30.86 -8.53 3.47
CA VAL A 96 -30.46 -9.58 4.40
C VAL A 96 -30.98 -9.15 5.77
N ASP A 97 -31.95 -9.90 6.30
CA ASP A 97 -32.50 -9.67 7.62
C ASP A 97 -31.43 -9.98 8.69
N LEU A 98 -30.68 -8.95 9.07
CA LEU A 98 -29.58 -9.02 10.04
C LEU A 98 -30.08 -8.87 11.49
N GLN A 99 -31.32 -9.27 11.75
CA GLN A 99 -31.92 -9.20 13.09
C GLN A 99 -31.04 -9.90 14.13
N GLY A 100 -30.45 -9.09 15.02
CA GLY A 100 -29.65 -9.55 16.15
C GLY A 100 -28.14 -9.28 16.06
N MET A 101 -27.63 -8.74 14.95
CA MET A 101 -26.24 -8.30 14.83
C MET A 101 -26.07 -6.82 15.21
N PRO A 102 -25.08 -6.44 16.03
CA PRO A 102 -24.90 -5.05 16.47
C PRO A 102 -24.31 -4.13 15.40
N SER A 103 -23.74 -4.68 14.32
CA SER A 103 -23.28 -3.96 13.14
C SER A 103 -23.00 -4.87 11.94
N LEU A 104 -22.97 -4.31 10.71
CA LEU A 104 -22.49 -5.02 9.51
C LEU A 104 -21.09 -5.60 9.69
N GLY A 105 -20.20 -4.88 10.39
CA GLY A 105 -18.86 -5.34 10.66
C GLY A 105 -18.76 -6.54 11.60
N SER A 106 -19.84 -6.87 12.32
CA SER A 106 -19.93 -8.02 13.22
C SER A 106 -20.26 -9.33 12.54
N ILE A 107 -20.60 -9.32 11.24
CA ILE A 107 -20.81 -10.54 10.46
C ILE A 107 -19.56 -11.41 10.52
N GLY A 108 -19.72 -12.65 11.01
CA GLY A 108 -18.64 -13.62 11.16
C GLY A 108 -17.84 -13.56 12.47
N HIS A 109 -18.29 -12.80 13.48
CA HIS A 109 -17.66 -12.83 14.80
C HIS A 109 -17.81 -14.22 15.46
N PRO A 110 -16.78 -14.78 16.15
CA PRO A 110 -15.49 -14.17 16.47
C PRO A 110 -14.37 -14.38 15.45
N GLU A 111 -14.54 -15.30 14.49
CA GLU A 111 -13.42 -15.79 13.68
C GLU A 111 -13.07 -14.89 12.49
N VAL A 112 -14.07 -14.36 11.78
CA VAL A 112 -13.91 -13.66 10.49
C VAL A 112 -14.59 -12.29 10.44
N CYS A 113 -14.96 -11.73 11.60
CA CYS A 113 -15.50 -10.37 11.65
C CYS A 113 -14.45 -9.31 11.27
N ARG A 114 -14.95 -8.11 10.95
CA ARG A 114 -14.08 -6.97 10.67
C ARG A 114 -13.41 -6.48 11.96
N ARG A 115 -12.42 -5.60 11.79
CA ARG A 115 -11.72 -4.95 12.91
C ARG A 115 -12.71 -4.32 13.88
N PRO A 116 -12.41 -4.30 15.20
CA PRO A 116 -13.27 -3.67 16.19
C PRO A 116 -13.45 -2.18 15.90
N CYS A 117 -14.68 -1.69 16.09
CA CYS A 117 -15.02 -0.29 15.92
C CYS A 117 -14.41 0.54 17.07
N ILE A 118 -13.51 1.46 16.71
CA ILE A 118 -12.86 2.32 17.71
C ILE A 118 -13.86 3.24 18.41
N TYR A 119 -14.88 3.73 17.70
CA TYR A 119 -15.90 4.62 18.24
C TYR A 119 -16.84 3.89 19.20
N PHE A 120 -17.30 2.69 18.80
CA PHE A 120 -18.09 1.84 19.69
C PHE A 120 -17.30 1.44 20.93
N SER A 121 -16.02 1.10 20.78
CA SER A 121 -15.16 0.80 21.93
C SER A 121 -14.93 2.00 22.87
N ALA A 122 -15.05 3.22 22.33
CA ALA A 122 -15.01 4.46 23.12
C ALA A 122 -16.36 4.82 23.75
N GLY A 123 -17.42 4.06 23.46
CA GLY A 123 -18.74 4.17 24.09
C GLY A 123 -19.87 4.57 23.14
N HIS A 124 -19.58 5.12 21.96
CA HIS A 124 -20.63 5.53 21.02
C HIS A 124 -20.16 5.50 19.57
N CYS A 125 -20.94 4.84 18.70
CA CYS A 125 -20.76 4.87 17.26
C CYS A 125 -22.02 5.44 16.59
N GLU A 126 -21.85 6.52 15.83
CA GLU A 126 -22.96 7.22 15.14
C GLU A 126 -23.62 6.36 14.05
N LEU A 127 -22.89 5.41 13.47
CA LEU A 127 -23.37 4.57 12.37
C LEU A 127 -24.26 3.41 12.86
N GLY A 128 -24.26 3.09 14.15
CA GLY A 128 -25.07 2.00 14.71
C GLY A 128 -24.91 0.68 13.95
N GLU A 129 -26.03 0.11 13.52
CA GLU A 129 -26.08 -1.17 12.78
C GLU A 129 -25.43 -1.08 11.39
N ALA A 130 -25.43 0.10 10.75
CA ALA A 130 -24.79 0.33 9.46
C ALA A 130 -23.25 0.43 9.56
N CYS A 131 -22.68 0.33 10.76
CA CYS A 131 -21.24 0.41 10.95
C CYS A 131 -20.51 -0.76 10.29
N ASN A 132 -19.54 -0.42 9.44
CA ASN A 132 -18.68 -1.39 8.77
C ASN A 132 -17.63 -2.06 9.68
N TYR A 133 -17.57 -1.69 10.95
CA TYR A 133 -16.63 -2.23 11.95
C TYR A 133 -17.38 -3.03 13.01
N CYS A 134 -16.72 -4.03 13.59
CA CYS A 134 -17.36 -4.94 14.53
C CYS A 134 -17.64 -4.25 15.88
N HIS A 135 -18.87 -4.39 16.36
CA HIS A 135 -19.33 -3.87 17.66
C HIS A 135 -19.28 -4.92 18.78
N VAL A 136 -18.86 -6.16 18.50
CA VAL A 136 -18.70 -7.19 19.53
C VAL A 136 -17.35 -7.04 20.22
N ALA A 137 -17.27 -7.42 21.50
CA ALA A 137 -16.02 -7.41 22.26
C ALA A 137 -14.99 -8.38 21.64
N HIS A 138 -13.74 -7.93 21.47
CA HIS A 138 -12.64 -8.77 20.99
C HIS A 138 -11.63 -8.95 22.13
N THR A 139 -11.32 -10.20 22.45
CA THR A 139 -10.31 -10.55 23.46
C THR A 139 -8.90 -10.53 22.89
N ASP A 140 -8.77 -10.89 21.61
CA ASP A 140 -7.48 -11.19 21.01
C ASP A 140 -7.16 -10.29 19.82
N LYS A 141 -5.89 -9.86 19.77
CA LYS A 141 -5.35 -9.21 18.58
C LYS A 141 -5.09 -10.31 17.56
N ALA A 142 -5.80 -10.27 16.43
CA ALA A 142 -5.49 -11.14 15.30
C ALA A 142 -3.98 -11.06 14.98
N PRO A 143 -3.32 -12.21 14.77
CA PRO A 143 -1.89 -12.24 14.52
C PRO A 143 -1.59 -11.41 13.26
N LYS A 144 -0.70 -10.42 13.42
CA LYS A 144 -0.24 -9.62 12.29
C LYS A 144 0.84 -10.39 11.55
N LEU A 145 0.62 -10.59 10.26
CA LEU A 145 1.66 -11.11 9.38
C LEU A 145 2.84 -10.13 9.35
N ASP A 146 4.05 -10.67 9.46
CA ASP A 146 5.27 -9.87 9.36
C ASP A 146 5.48 -9.33 7.92
N LYS A 147 6.53 -8.55 7.70
CA LYS A 147 6.81 -7.98 6.37
C LYS A 147 7.12 -9.07 5.35
N ARG A 148 7.89 -10.10 5.73
CA ARG A 148 8.32 -11.18 4.84
C ARG A 148 7.14 -12.06 4.43
N GLN A 149 6.31 -12.44 5.39
CA GLN A 149 5.09 -13.23 5.19
C GLN A 149 4.13 -12.52 4.24
N ARG A 150 3.92 -11.21 4.41
CA ARG A 150 3.09 -10.43 3.48
C ARG A 150 3.64 -10.41 2.07
N LEU A 151 4.96 -10.25 1.91
CA LEU A 151 5.58 -10.27 0.58
C LEU A 151 5.48 -11.66 -0.07
N LEU A 152 5.64 -12.73 0.70
CA LEU A 152 5.46 -14.09 0.20
C LEU A 152 4.02 -14.31 -0.28
N LEU A 153 3.02 -13.98 0.55
CA LEU A 153 1.61 -14.10 0.18
C LEU A 153 1.22 -13.23 -1.01
N GLN A 154 1.82 -12.04 -1.17
CA GLN A 154 1.59 -11.16 -2.33
C GLN A 154 2.23 -11.68 -3.62
N ALA A 155 3.31 -12.46 -3.51
CA ALA A 155 4.01 -13.04 -4.66
C ALA A 155 3.40 -14.38 -5.12
N MET A 156 2.57 -15.02 -4.28
CA MET A 156 1.87 -16.25 -4.62
C MET A 156 0.77 -15.95 -5.63
N ASP A 157 0.65 -16.81 -6.64
CA ASP A 157 -0.53 -16.79 -7.51
C ASP A 157 -1.79 -17.25 -6.74
N SER A 158 -2.96 -17.00 -7.32
CA SER A 158 -4.24 -17.35 -6.69
C SER A 158 -4.35 -18.85 -6.42
N GLN A 159 -3.80 -19.70 -7.29
CA GLN A 159 -3.89 -21.15 -7.15
C GLN A 159 -3.03 -21.65 -5.98
N GLN A 160 -1.79 -21.20 -5.89
CA GLN A 160 -0.89 -21.48 -4.77
C GLN A 160 -1.50 -21.03 -3.43
N MET A 161 -2.17 -19.87 -3.43
CA MET A 161 -2.89 -19.37 -2.26
C MET A 161 -4.04 -20.31 -1.88
N MET A 162 -4.86 -20.73 -2.84
CA MET A 162 -5.97 -21.65 -2.59
C MET A 162 -5.49 -23.02 -2.08
N ALA A 163 -4.43 -23.56 -2.68
CA ALA A 163 -3.81 -24.81 -2.22
C ALA A 163 -3.27 -24.72 -0.79
N LEU A 164 -2.74 -23.55 -0.40
CA LEU A 164 -2.28 -23.31 0.97
C LEU A 164 -3.45 -23.23 1.96
N ILE A 165 -4.54 -22.54 1.60
CA ILE A 165 -5.66 -22.26 2.51
C ILE A 165 -6.64 -23.43 2.63
N PHE A 166 -6.85 -24.20 1.56
CA PHE A 166 -7.86 -25.26 1.49
C PHE A 166 -7.82 -26.27 2.67
N PRO A 167 -6.66 -26.84 3.07
CA PRO A 167 -6.61 -27.78 4.19
C PRO A 167 -7.11 -27.18 5.51
N PHE A 168 -6.86 -25.89 5.73
CA PHE A 168 -7.31 -25.17 6.92
C PHE A 168 -8.80 -24.91 6.88
N CYS A 169 -9.35 -24.52 5.72
CA CYS A 169 -10.80 -24.36 5.55
C CYS A 169 -11.54 -25.66 5.81
N SER A 170 -11.12 -26.77 5.20
CA SER A 170 -11.75 -28.08 5.39
C SER A 170 -11.70 -28.51 6.87
N SER A 171 -10.54 -28.40 7.51
CA SER A 171 -10.40 -28.75 8.94
C SER A 171 -11.27 -27.87 9.85
N ARG A 172 -11.42 -26.58 9.53
CA ARG A 172 -12.26 -25.66 10.30
C ARG A 172 -13.75 -25.97 10.13
N VAL A 173 -14.19 -26.31 8.92
CA VAL A 173 -15.57 -26.72 8.67
C VAL A 173 -15.93 -27.96 9.48
N GLU A 174 -15.04 -28.96 9.50
CA GLU A 174 -15.22 -30.18 10.30
C GLU A 174 -15.30 -29.88 11.80
N GLN A 175 -14.41 -29.03 12.32
CA GLN A 175 -14.39 -28.67 13.74
C GLN A 175 -15.62 -27.86 14.17
N ALA A 176 -16.10 -26.98 13.28
CA ALA A 176 -17.25 -26.11 13.57
C ALA A 176 -18.60 -26.78 13.29
N GLY A 177 -18.63 -27.93 12.61
CA GLY A 177 -19.86 -28.65 12.27
C GLY A 177 -20.80 -27.85 11.37
N LEU A 178 -20.24 -27.05 10.45
CA LEU A 178 -21.03 -26.18 9.58
C LEU A 178 -21.82 -27.01 8.55
N GLN A 179 -23.07 -26.61 8.31
CA GLN A 179 -23.94 -27.23 7.32
C GLN A 179 -23.81 -26.53 5.97
N HIS A 180 -24.13 -27.23 4.88
CA HIS A 180 -24.18 -26.69 3.51
C HIS A 180 -22.86 -26.09 2.99
N THR A 181 -21.72 -26.57 3.50
CA THR A 181 -20.38 -26.11 3.07
C THR A 181 -19.78 -26.94 1.94
N GLU A 182 -20.41 -28.05 1.55
CA GLU A 182 -19.86 -28.99 0.56
C GLU A 182 -19.61 -28.34 -0.80
N GLU A 183 -20.55 -27.53 -1.29
CA GLU A 183 -20.42 -26.82 -2.56
C GLU A 183 -19.22 -25.86 -2.55
N VAL A 184 -19.09 -25.09 -1.46
CA VAL A 184 -18.00 -24.11 -1.30
C VAL A 184 -16.64 -24.80 -1.17
N LEU A 185 -16.57 -25.89 -0.40
CA LEU A 185 -15.34 -26.67 -0.28
C LEU A 185 -14.96 -27.34 -1.60
N GLY A 186 -15.93 -27.82 -2.38
CA GLY A 186 -15.70 -28.37 -3.71
C GLY A 186 -15.09 -27.35 -4.67
N LEU A 187 -15.62 -26.12 -4.71
CA LEU A 187 -15.07 -25.04 -5.52
C LEU A 187 -13.64 -24.66 -5.09
N LEU A 188 -13.38 -24.59 -3.79
CA LEU A 188 -12.03 -24.32 -3.28
C LEU A 188 -11.05 -25.45 -3.63
N GLN A 189 -11.49 -26.70 -3.57
CA GLN A 189 -10.68 -27.86 -3.93
C GLN A 189 -10.33 -27.88 -5.42
N GLU A 190 -11.30 -27.59 -6.29
CA GLU A 190 -11.09 -27.52 -7.73
C GLU A 190 -10.03 -26.46 -8.06
N GLN A 191 -10.16 -25.26 -7.49
CA GLN A 191 -9.18 -24.19 -7.68
C GLN A 191 -7.80 -24.52 -7.09
N ALA A 192 -7.74 -25.27 -5.99
CA ALA A 192 -6.48 -25.70 -5.39
C ALA A 192 -5.74 -26.77 -6.23
N THR A 193 -6.48 -27.61 -6.97
CA THR A 193 -5.94 -28.77 -7.70
C THR A 193 -5.83 -28.59 -9.21
N ALA A 194 -6.41 -27.51 -9.77
CA ALA A 194 -6.26 -27.18 -11.18
C ALA A 194 -4.77 -27.18 -11.57
N LEU A 195 -4.39 -27.90 -12.63
CA LEU A 195 -3.00 -27.89 -13.10
C LEU A 195 -2.71 -26.55 -13.79
N PRO A 196 -1.54 -25.92 -13.53
CA PRO A 196 -1.15 -24.67 -14.20
C PRO A 196 -0.85 -24.87 -15.69
#